data_AF-A0A1I0NNF0-F1
#
_entry.id   AF-A0A1I0NNF0-F1
#
_cell.length_a   1.000
_cell.length_b   1.000
_cell.length_c   1.000
_cell.angle_alpha   90.00
_cell.angle_beta   90.00
_cell.angle_gamma   90.00
#
_symmetry.space_group_name_H-M   'P 1'
#
loop_
_entity.id
_entity.type
_entity.pdbx_description
1 polymer ?
#
loop_
_entity_poly.entity_id
_entity_poly.type
_entity_poly.pdbx_seq_one_letter_code
_entity_poly.pdbx_strand_id
1 'polypeptide(L)'
;MQLKPGTCYKIKTSGIAALQQFGDYEFIVAVIHANDTSDSAVFEFKKIIGHYSTEQEIATRQAVETHADGFSLEDITGHQLNLVQFERESEFLKWVAIGIAVPINC
;
A
#
# COMPACT_ATOMS: atom_id res chain seq x y z
N MET A 1 -16.83 3.56 6.79
CA MET A 1 -16.03 4.64 6.17
C MET A 1 -15.61 4.11 4.81
N GLN A 2 -15.80 4.86 3.73
CA GLN A 2 -15.46 4.41 2.37
C GLN A 2 -14.23 5.18 1.89
N LEU A 3 -13.33 4.49 1.17
CA LEU A 3 -12.22 5.11 0.47
C LEU A 3 -12.76 5.98 -0.67
N LYS A 4 -12.23 7.19 -0.78
CA LYS A 4 -12.61 8.11 -1.84
C LYS A 4 -11.48 8.23 -2.85
N PRO A 5 -11.73 8.00 -4.15
CA PRO A 5 -10.77 8.30 -5.20
C PRO A 5 -10.20 9.72 -5.06
N GLY A 6 -8.90 9.86 -5.28
CA GLY A 6 -8.14 11.09 -5.09
C GLY A 6 -7.66 11.35 -3.66
N THR A 7 -8.08 10.58 -2.66
CA THR A 7 -7.57 10.72 -1.29
C THR A 7 -6.16 10.15 -1.20
N CYS A 8 -5.25 10.88 -0.54
CA CYS A 8 -3.92 10.36 -0.24
C CYS A 8 -3.80 9.87 1.19
N TYR A 9 -2.99 8.83 1.37
CA TYR A 9 -2.67 8.26 2.67
C TYR A 9 -1.16 8.21 2.83
N LYS A 10 -0.70 8.67 4.00
CA LYS A 10 0.65 8.41 4.49
C LYS A 10 0.65 7.07 5.23
N ILE A 11 1.57 6.19 4.88
CA ILE A 11 1.65 4.82 5.39
C ILE A 11 3.01 4.61 6.07
N LYS A 12 3.00 4.00 7.26
CA LYS A 12 4.20 3.63 8.03
C LYS A 12 4.60 2.20 7.76
N THR A 13 5.82 1.96 7.29
CA THR A 13 6.31 0.60 7.01
C THR A 13 6.51 -0.24 8.27
N SER A 14 6.66 0.41 9.43
CA SER A 14 6.77 -0.26 10.72
C SER A 14 5.56 -1.16 11.04
N GLY A 15 4.41 -0.95 10.38
CA GLY A 15 3.22 -1.81 10.50
C GLY A 15 3.06 -2.86 9.40
N ILE A 16 4.02 -2.97 8.47
CA ILE A 16 3.93 -3.78 7.25
C ILE A 16 5.11 -4.73 7.19
N ALA A 17 4.89 -5.98 7.64
CA ALA A 17 5.95 -6.99 7.74
C ALA A 17 6.76 -7.17 6.44
N ALA A 18 6.11 -7.13 5.27
CA ALA A 18 6.78 -7.27 3.97
C ALA A 18 7.79 -6.15 3.66
N LEU A 19 7.58 -4.94 4.22
CA LEU A 19 8.42 -3.77 3.98
C LEU A 19 9.41 -3.47 5.11
N GLN A 20 9.20 -4.05 6.31
CA GLN A 20 10.09 -3.88 7.47
C GLN A 20 11.54 -4.31 7.20
N GLN A 21 11.75 -5.31 6.33
CA GLN A 21 13.10 -5.74 5.93
C GLN A 21 13.93 -4.64 5.26
N PHE A 22 13.28 -3.61 4.71
CA PHE A 22 13.92 -2.45 4.09
C PHE A 22 14.03 -1.25 5.06
N GLY A 23 13.70 -1.45 6.34
CA GLY A 23 13.76 -0.44 7.40
C GLY A 23 12.44 0.30 7.65
N ASP A 24 12.49 1.21 8.62
CA ASP A 24 11.36 2.04 9.02
C ASP A 24 11.34 3.36 8.23
N TYR A 25 10.32 3.53 7.39
CA TYR A 25 10.09 4.73 6.60
C TYR A 25 8.58 4.96 6.40
N GLU A 26 8.25 6.13 5.86
CA GLU A 26 6.87 6.47 5.52
C GLU A 26 6.75 6.71 4.02
N PHE A 27 5.65 6.31 3.41
CA PHE A 27 5.37 6.56 1.99
C PHE A 27 3.94 7.02 1.78
N ILE A 28 3.68 7.63 0.61
CA ILE A 28 2.39 8.17 0.24
C ILE A 28 1.82 7.36 -0.91
N VAL A 29 0.55 7.00 -0.78
CA VAL A 29 -0.26 6.42 -1.85
C VAL A 29 -1.48 7.30 -2.11
N ALA A 30 -2.00 7.26 -3.33
CA ALA A 30 -3.28 7.87 -3.70
C ALA A 30 -4.28 6.79 -4.09
N VAL A 31 -5.54 6.94 -3.67
CA VAL A 31 -6.64 6.07 -4.10
C VAL A 31 -6.98 6.43 -5.55
N ILE A 32 -6.82 5.48 -6.47
CA ILE A 32 -7.23 5.62 -7.88
C ILE A 32 -8.67 5.14 -8.04
N HIS A 33 -8.98 3.99 -7.45
CA HIS A 33 -10.31 3.40 -7.49
C HIS A 33 -10.62 2.70 -6.16
N ALA A 34 -11.87 2.72 -5.76
CA ALA A 34 -12.38 1.93 -4.64
C ALA A 34 -13.84 1.57 -4.94
N ASN A 35 -14.19 0.32 -4.67
CA ASN A 35 -15.52 -0.22 -4.84
C ASN A 35 -15.85 -1.07 -3.61
N ASP A 36 -16.81 -0.58 -2.83
CA ASP A 36 -17.26 -1.17 -1.58
C ASP A 36 -18.06 -2.46 -1.81
N THR A 37 -18.74 -2.55 -2.96
CA THR A 37 -19.59 -3.69 -3.31
C THR A 37 -18.76 -4.90 -3.70
N SER A 38 -17.65 -4.69 -4.43
CA SER A 38 -16.70 -5.76 -4.79
C SER A 38 -15.52 -5.89 -3.82
N ASP A 39 -15.49 -5.09 -2.75
CA ASP A 39 -14.39 -4.98 -1.80
C ASP A 39 -13.02 -4.86 -2.48
N SER A 40 -12.92 -3.97 -3.46
CA SER A 40 -11.73 -3.80 -4.29
C SER A 40 -11.23 -2.36 -4.23
N ALA A 41 -9.92 -2.18 -4.10
CA ALA A 41 -9.26 -0.88 -4.13
C ALA A 41 -8.03 -0.92 -5.04
N VAL A 42 -7.73 0.21 -5.66
CA VAL A 42 -6.54 0.42 -6.50
C VAL A 42 -5.85 1.68 -6.02
N PHE A 43 -4.55 1.56 -5.78
CA PHE A 43 -3.71 2.63 -5.29
C PHE A 43 -2.57 2.91 -6.26
N GLU A 44 -2.14 4.15 -6.28
CA GLU A 44 -0.93 4.58 -6.99
C GLU A 44 0.12 4.98 -5.95
N PHE A 45 1.35 4.50 -6.13
CA PHE A 45 2.47 4.92 -5.30
C PHE A 45 2.91 6.34 -5.72
N LYS A 46 2.95 7.27 -4.77
CA LYS A 46 3.36 8.66 -5.04
C LYS A 46 4.83 8.91 -4.76
N LYS A 47 5.28 8.63 -3.53
CA LYS A 47 6.67 8.84 -3.09
C LYS A 47 6.93 8.25 -1.70
N ILE A 48 8.20 8.00 -1.39
CA ILE A 48 8.69 7.85 -0.01
C ILE A 48 8.95 9.24 0.59
N ILE A 49 8.75 9.38 1.90
CA ILE A 49 8.99 10.60 2.66
C ILE A 49 10.42 10.55 3.23
N GLY A 50 11.19 11.61 2.96
CA GLY A 50 12.56 11.75 3.47
C GLY A 50 13.60 11.15 2.54
N HIS A 51 14.75 10.78 3.10
CA HIS A 51 15.83 10.12 2.36
C HIS A 51 15.54 8.62 2.25
N TYR A 52 15.71 8.07 1.05
CA TYR A 52 15.40 6.68 0.77
C TYR A 52 16.40 6.07 -0.22
N SER A 53 16.53 4.75 -0.19
CA SER A 53 17.32 4.00 -1.18
C SER A 53 16.47 3.59 -2.38
N THR A 54 17.11 3.35 -3.52
CA THR A 54 16.43 2.82 -4.71
C THR A 54 15.72 1.49 -4.42
N GLU A 55 16.29 0.65 -3.56
CA GLU A 55 15.68 -0.63 -3.15
C GLU A 55 14.37 -0.41 -2.39
N GLN A 56 14.30 0.57 -1.48
CA GLN A 56 13.07 0.92 -0.77
C GLN A 56 11.99 1.41 -1.76
N GLU A 57 12.36 2.24 -2.73
CA GLU A 57 11.42 2.73 -3.73
C GLU A 57 10.84 1.60 -4.58
N ILE A 58 11.70 0.71 -5.09
CA ILE A 58 11.27 -0.43 -5.93
C ILE A 58 10.36 -1.36 -5.12
N ALA A 59 10.78 -1.76 -3.93
CA ALA A 59 10.01 -2.67 -3.09
C ALA A 59 8.65 -2.09 -2.69
N THR A 60 8.61 -0.80 -2.33
CA THR A 60 7.35 -0.12 -1.99
C THR A 60 6.43 -0.02 -3.19
N ARG A 61 6.96 0.38 -4.35
CA ARG A 61 6.17 0.52 -5.57
C ARG A 61 5.59 -0.83 -5.99
N GLN A 62 6.40 -1.89 -5.98
CA GLN A 62 5.94 -3.25 -6.20
C GLN A 62 4.84 -3.62 -5.20
N ALA A 63 5.05 -3.40 -3.91
CA ALA A 63 4.06 -3.72 -2.89
C ALA A 63 2.71 -2.97 -3.06
N VAL A 64 2.71 -1.78 -3.64
CA VAL A 64 1.49 -0.95 -3.86
C VAL A 64 0.81 -1.25 -5.20
N GLU A 65 1.59 -1.44 -6.27
CA GLU A 65 1.07 -1.40 -7.64
C GLU A 65 0.87 -2.79 -8.29
N THR A 66 1.41 -3.85 -7.70
CA THR A 66 1.32 -5.22 -8.29
C THR A 66 -0.12 -5.72 -8.46
N HIS A 67 -1.05 -5.13 -7.72
CA HIS A 67 -2.47 -5.50 -7.71
C HIS A 67 -3.24 -5.05 -8.95
N ALA A 68 -2.74 -4.06 -9.69
CA ALA A 68 -3.49 -3.46 -10.81
C ALA A 68 -3.61 -4.37 -12.04
N ASP A 69 -2.76 -5.40 -12.18
CA ASP A 69 -2.63 -6.20 -13.40
C ASP A 69 -2.90 -7.71 -13.22
N GLY A 70 -3.45 -8.14 -12.07
CA GLY A 70 -3.66 -9.57 -11.78
C GLY A 70 -2.35 -10.36 -11.58
N PHE A 71 -1.27 -9.65 -11.23
CA PHE A 71 0.04 -10.22 -11.01
C PHE A 71 0.17 -10.68 -9.54
N SER A 72 0.63 -11.91 -9.33
CA SER A 72 1.02 -12.40 -8.00
C SER A 72 2.53 -12.30 -7.87
N LEU A 73 3.01 -11.48 -6.95
CA LEU A 73 4.41 -11.54 -6.52
C LEU A 73 4.56 -12.77 -5.63
N GLU A 74 5.39 -13.70 -6.06
CA GLU A 74 5.76 -14.87 -5.27
C GLU A 74 7.24 -14.79 -4.94
N ASP A 75 7.61 -15.21 -3.72
CA ASP A 75 9.01 -15.46 -3.42
C ASP A 75 9.50 -16.78 -4.04
N ILE A 76 10.78 -17.11 -3.88
CA ILE A 76 11.38 -18.35 -4.38
C ILE A 76 10.77 -19.63 -3.79
N THR A 77 9.94 -19.51 -2.76
CA THR A 77 9.22 -20.60 -2.09
C THR A 77 7.76 -20.69 -2.54
N GLY A 78 7.31 -19.79 -3.42
CA GLY A 78 5.92 -19.69 -3.90
C GLY A 78 5.00 -18.93 -2.95
N HIS A 79 5.54 -18.20 -1.98
CA HIS A 79 4.73 -17.45 -1.02
C HIS A 79 4.31 -16.11 -1.60
N GLN A 80 3.00 -15.83 -1.57
CA GLN A 80 2.44 -14.60 -2.12
C GLN A 80 2.87 -13.39 -1.27
N LEU A 81 3.53 -12.43 -1.90
CA LEU A 81 4.02 -11.19 -1.30
C LEU A 81 3.05 -10.02 -1.49
N ASN A 82 1.95 -10.24 -2.22
CA ASN A 82 0.87 -9.28 -2.38
C ASN A 82 0.34 -8.82 -1.02
N LEU A 83 0.26 -7.51 -0.83
CA LEU A 83 -0.39 -6.93 0.33
C LEU A 83 -1.89 -6.81 0.06
N VAL A 84 -2.69 -7.69 0.65
CA VAL A 84 -4.15 -7.70 0.50
C VAL A 84 -4.77 -6.34 0.85
N GLN A 85 -4.11 -5.54 1.69
CA GLN A 85 -4.55 -4.18 2.02
C GLN A 85 -4.55 -3.23 0.82
N PHE A 86 -3.73 -3.47 -0.20
CA PHE A 86 -3.76 -2.69 -1.45
C PHE A 86 -4.69 -3.31 -2.51
N GLU A 87 -5.33 -4.44 -2.20
CA GLU A 87 -6.33 -5.10 -3.06
C GLU A 87 -7.76 -4.86 -2.56
N ARG A 88 -7.96 -4.95 -1.24
CA ARG A 88 -9.27 -4.92 -0.60
C ARG A 88 -9.46 -3.65 0.19
N GLU A 89 -10.56 -2.97 -0.09
CA GLU A 89 -10.95 -1.74 0.60
C GLU A 89 -11.10 -2.00 2.12
N SER A 90 -11.77 -3.09 2.49
CA SER A 90 -12.01 -3.47 3.88
C SER A 90 -10.72 -3.71 4.67
N GLU A 91 -9.71 -4.31 4.05
CA GLU A 91 -8.40 -4.56 4.66
C GLU A 91 -7.57 -3.28 4.78
N PHE A 92 -7.60 -2.40 3.77
CA PHE A 92 -6.97 -1.09 3.88
C PHE A 92 -7.58 -0.25 5.01
N LEU A 93 -8.90 -0.27 5.15
CA LEU A 93 -9.60 0.47 6.19
C LEU A 93 -9.20 0.02 7.61
N LYS A 94 -8.77 -1.23 7.79
CA LYS A 94 -8.18 -1.68 9.06
C LYS A 94 -6.87 -0.94 9.35
N TRP A 95 -5.99 -0.75 8.37
CA TRP A 95 -4.78 0.07 8.52
C TRP A 95 -5.09 1.52 8.89
N VAL A 96 -6.16 2.08 8.33
CA VAL A 96 -6.64 3.41 8.72
C VAL A 96 -7.10 3.42 10.17
N ALA A 97 -7.88 2.43 10.59
CA ALA A 97 -8.42 2.34 11.95
C ALA A 97 -7.31 2.21 13.03
N ILE A 98 -6.22 1.51 12.72
CA ILE A 98 -5.09 1.30 13.65
C ILE A 98 -3.95 2.31 13.47
N GLY A 99 -4.10 3.29 12.57
CA GLY A 99 -3.14 4.38 12.39
C GLY A 99 -1.85 4.01 11.63
N ILE A 100 -1.84 2.88 10.91
CA ILE A 100 -0.78 2.56 9.94
C ILE A 100 -0.90 3.48 8.73
N ALA A 101 -2.14 3.70 8.25
CA ALA A 101 -2.46 4.61 7.16
C ALA A 101 -3.19 5.85 7.71
N VAL A 102 -2.70 7.04 7.38
CA VAL A 102 -3.27 8.30 7.86
C VAL A 102 -3.61 9.19 6.65
N PRO A 103 -4.85 9.68 6.53
CA PRO A 103 -5.22 10.56 5.42
C PRO A 103 -4.42 11.86 5.48
N ILE A 104 -3.96 12.33 4.33
CA ILE A 104 -3.19 13.57 4.18
C ILE A 104 -3.70 14.37 2.98
N ASN A 105 -3.38 15.67 2.98
CA ASN A 105 -3.52 16.49 1.78
C ASN A 105 -2.33 16.23 0.86
N CYS A 106 -2.65 15.77 -0.36
CA CYS A 106 -1.79 15.87 -1.52
C CYS A 106 -2.27 17.08 -2.37
#